data_AF-A0A7J6QKH0-F1
#
_entry.id   AF-A0A7J6QKH0-F1
#
_cell.length_a   1.000
_cell.length_b   1.000
_cell.length_c   1.000
_cell.angle_alpha   90.00
_cell.angle_beta   90.00
_cell.angle_gamma   90.00
#
_symmetry.space_group_name_H-M   'P 1'
#
loop_
_entity.id
_entity.type
_entity.pdbx_description
1 polymer ?
#
loop_
_entity_poly.entity_id
_entity_poly.type
_entity_poly.pdbx_seq_one_letter_code
_entity_poly.pdbx_strand_id
1 'polypeptide(L)'
;MITFREKGKSLTLIEKIVALAVEQRDLQSTGKAFESVLGRCQRLCYDLKDLLQPYQERGVFLDAHMADLTSPLIAFIVDQVSRKEPHAWPKSCHLICSTLYLIFKVRGLSKAPFGHFPHEISLIEPVLDQAEVLLLTESGNEGSEALEGWESKFIMLVWISVLLLAPFPFSSWPTADVPMRIARCCTTALQGHCERLHRAAALCLARLIAREDILQNSVKNDFFAQLSALPEITSVSEDPNGRQSPCILVAHQLSKLPTLRNMPNSELIAIAQAASRAWGLRGVPKKIVVAL
;
A
#
# COMPACT_ATOMS: atom_id res chain seq x y z
N MET A 1 -21.94 -19.13 -20.58
CA MET A 1 -21.34 -17.92 -19.98
C MET A 1 -21.36 -18.12 -18.47
N ILE A 2 -20.22 -18.42 -17.84
CA ILE A 2 -20.16 -18.75 -16.41
C ILE A 2 -20.11 -17.42 -15.64
N THR A 3 -21.20 -17.08 -14.96
CA THR A 3 -21.42 -15.76 -14.35
C THR A 3 -21.16 -15.77 -12.84
N PHE A 4 -20.69 -14.65 -12.30
CA PHE A 4 -20.63 -14.38 -10.87
C PHE A 4 -22.06 -14.39 -10.28
N ARG A 5 -22.49 -15.56 -9.78
CA ARG A 5 -23.88 -15.83 -9.39
C ARG A 5 -24.37 -14.92 -8.25
N GLU A 6 -23.45 -14.46 -7.42
CA GLU A 6 -23.73 -13.67 -6.22
C GLU A 6 -23.49 -12.15 -6.43
N LYS A 7 -23.44 -11.67 -7.68
CA LYS A 7 -23.20 -10.25 -8.01
C LYS A 7 -24.14 -9.31 -7.27
N GLY A 8 -25.45 -9.51 -7.43
CA GLY A 8 -26.45 -8.60 -6.87
C GLY A 8 -26.35 -8.50 -5.35
N LYS A 9 -26.11 -9.64 -4.67
CA LYS A 9 -25.93 -9.66 -3.22
C LYS A 9 -24.65 -8.96 -2.78
N SER A 10 -23.54 -9.18 -3.50
CA SER A 10 -22.25 -8.53 -3.22
C SER A 10 -22.36 -7.01 -3.30
N LEU A 11 -23.00 -6.50 -4.35
CA LEU A 11 -23.18 -5.06 -4.53
C LEU A 11 -24.10 -4.45 -3.47
N THR A 12 -25.21 -5.13 -3.16
CA THR A 12 -26.11 -4.70 -2.08
C THR A 12 -25.40 -4.64 -0.72
N LEU A 13 -24.51 -5.60 -0.44
CA LEU A 13 -23.70 -5.59 0.77
C LEU A 13 -22.71 -4.41 0.79
N ILE A 14 -22.02 -4.15 -0.32
CA ILE A 14 -21.08 -3.02 -0.44
C ILE A 14 -21.79 -1.68 -0.23
N GLU A 15 -22.95 -1.47 -0.85
CA GLU A 15 -23.74 -0.25 -0.66
C GLU A 15 -24.11 -0.04 0.81
N LYS A 16 -24.56 -1.10 1.49
CA LYS A 16 -24.88 -1.05 2.92
C LYS A 16 -23.65 -0.82 3.79
N ILE A 17 -22.51 -1.43 3.47
CA ILE A 17 -21.23 -1.22 4.16
C ILE A 17 -20.83 0.26 4.07
N VAL A 18 -20.85 0.84 2.87
CA VAL A 18 -20.50 2.25 2.66
C VAL A 18 -21.46 3.18 3.39
N ALA A 19 -22.78 2.90 3.34
CA ALA A 19 -23.78 3.69 4.07
C ALA A 19 -23.53 3.68 5.59
N LEU A 20 -23.25 2.50 6.16
CA LEU A 20 -22.92 2.37 7.58
C LEU A 20 -21.58 3.02 7.95
N ALA A 21 -20.60 2.99 7.04
CA ALA A 21 -19.31 3.62 7.27
C ALA A 21 -19.43 5.15 7.29
N VAL A 22 -20.26 5.72 6.40
CA VAL A 22 -20.62 7.15 6.42
C VAL A 22 -21.31 7.51 7.73
N GLU A 23 -22.33 6.75 8.13
CA GLU A 23 -23.03 6.97 9.42
C GLU A 23 -22.06 6.89 10.61
N GLN A 24 -21.17 5.89 10.64
CA GLN A 24 -20.19 5.71 11.72
C GLN A 24 -19.20 6.88 11.78
N ARG A 25 -18.70 7.34 10.62
CA ARG A 25 -17.81 8.51 10.56
C ARG A 25 -18.50 9.75 11.11
N ASP A 26 -19.73 10.01 10.67
CA ASP A 26 -20.46 11.22 11.07
C ASP A 26 -20.74 11.20 12.59
N LEU A 27 -21.06 10.03 13.16
CA LEU A 27 -21.16 9.85 14.61
C LEU A 27 -19.82 10.06 15.33
N GLN A 28 -18.72 9.52 14.80
CA GLN A 28 -17.38 9.71 15.37
C GLN A 28 -16.98 11.19 15.37
N SER A 29 -17.25 11.92 14.29
CA SER A 29 -16.96 13.36 14.18
C SER A 29 -17.77 14.22 15.16
N THR A 30 -18.96 13.74 15.56
CA THR A 30 -19.84 14.43 16.52
C THR A 30 -19.66 13.93 17.96
N GLY A 31 -18.70 13.03 18.21
CA GLY A 31 -18.45 12.45 19.53
C GLY A 31 -19.61 11.58 20.06
N LYS A 32 -20.52 11.15 19.19
CA LYS A 32 -21.66 10.29 19.55
C LYS A 32 -21.24 8.82 19.57
N ALA A 33 -21.94 8.01 20.38
CA ALA A 33 -21.75 6.57 20.42
C ALA A 33 -22.00 5.96 19.03
N PHE A 34 -21.05 5.14 18.56
CA PHE A 34 -21.05 4.57 17.21
C PHE A 34 -20.79 3.07 17.18
N GLU A 35 -20.61 2.43 18.33
CA GLU A 35 -20.24 1.02 18.50
C GLU A 35 -21.28 0.09 17.86
N SER A 36 -22.56 0.42 17.99
CA SER A 36 -23.66 -0.33 17.36
C SER A 36 -23.57 -0.29 15.83
N VAL A 37 -23.34 0.90 15.25
CA VAL A 37 -23.21 1.09 13.80
C VAL A 37 -21.97 0.36 13.28
N LEU A 38 -20.86 0.48 13.99
CA LEU A 38 -19.62 -0.20 13.68
C LEU A 38 -19.78 -1.73 13.71
N GLY A 39 -20.47 -2.27 14.71
CA GLY A 39 -20.76 -3.71 14.81
C GLY A 39 -21.65 -4.21 13.67
N ARG A 40 -22.64 -3.42 13.20
CA ARG A 40 -23.39 -3.73 11.98
C ARG A 40 -22.48 -3.73 10.75
N CYS A 41 -21.64 -2.71 10.59
CA CYS A 41 -20.72 -2.60 9.47
C CYS A 41 -19.77 -3.80 9.41
N GLN A 42 -19.22 -4.19 10.56
CA GLN A 42 -18.32 -5.33 10.70
C GLN A 42 -18.99 -6.64 10.30
N ARG A 43 -20.25 -6.88 10.72
CA ARG A 43 -21.03 -8.06 10.30
C ARG A 43 -21.18 -8.13 8.78
N LEU A 44 -21.55 -7.02 8.14
CA LEU A 44 -21.69 -7.00 6.67
C LEU A 44 -20.36 -7.24 5.95
N CYS A 45 -19.25 -6.73 6.48
CA CYS A 45 -17.92 -7.03 5.95
C CYS A 45 -17.58 -8.53 6.04
N TYR A 46 -17.96 -9.20 7.14
CA TYR A 46 -17.80 -10.65 7.27
C TYR A 46 -18.70 -11.43 6.32
N ASP A 47 -19.97 -11.06 6.20
CA ASP A 47 -20.90 -11.69 5.25
C ASP A 47 -20.38 -11.60 3.81
N LEU A 48 -19.86 -10.42 3.41
CA LEU A 48 -19.24 -10.23 2.10
C LEU A 48 -17.98 -11.08 1.95
N LYS A 49 -17.17 -11.23 3.02
CA LYS A 49 -15.97 -12.06 2.97
C LYS A 49 -16.31 -13.53 2.73
N ASP A 50 -17.30 -14.06 3.42
CA ASP A 50 -17.75 -15.44 3.27
C ASP A 50 -18.32 -15.67 1.86
N LEU A 51 -19.02 -14.67 1.31
CA LEU A 51 -19.52 -14.69 -0.06
C LEU A 51 -18.40 -14.72 -1.11
N LEU A 52 -17.30 -14.00 -0.87
CA LEU A 52 -16.17 -13.90 -1.80
C LEU A 52 -15.16 -15.05 -1.67
N GLN A 53 -15.14 -15.76 -0.54
CA GLN A 53 -14.18 -16.83 -0.26
C GLN A 53 -14.14 -17.94 -1.33
N PRO A 54 -15.27 -18.45 -1.87
CA PRO A 54 -15.27 -19.50 -2.89
C PRO A 54 -14.62 -19.08 -4.21
N TYR A 55 -14.46 -17.78 -4.45
CA TYR A 55 -13.90 -17.26 -5.68
C TYR A 55 -12.38 -17.05 -5.63
N GLN A 56 -11.72 -17.32 -4.49
CA GLN A 56 -10.25 -17.18 -4.36
C GLN A 56 -9.49 -18.07 -5.35
N GLU A 57 -9.98 -19.28 -5.62
CA GLU A 57 -9.36 -20.19 -6.60
C GLU A 57 -9.73 -19.83 -8.05
N ARG A 58 -10.68 -18.92 -8.24
CA ARG A 58 -11.29 -18.60 -9.53
C ARG A 58 -11.46 -17.08 -9.72
N GLY A 59 -10.42 -16.32 -9.39
CA GLY A 59 -10.45 -14.85 -9.39
C GLY A 59 -10.86 -14.19 -10.71
N VAL A 60 -10.69 -14.88 -11.85
CA VAL A 60 -11.09 -14.42 -13.19
C VAL A 60 -12.58 -14.11 -13.28
N PHE A 61 -13.43 -14.73 -12.45
CA PHE A 61 -14.86 -14.44 -12.44
C PHE A 61 -15.20 -13.06 -11.87
N LEU A 62 -14.28 -12.44 -11.11
CA LEU A 62 -14.49 -11.10 -10.58
C LEU A 62 -14.09 -10.01 -11.56
N ASP A 63 -13.26 -10.29 -12.57
CA ASP A 63 -12.68 -9.29 -13.49
C ASP A 63 -13.73 -8.32 -14.05
N ALA A 64 -14.85 -8.86 -14.55
CA ALA A 64 -15.93 -8.09 -15.14
C ALA A 64 -16.72 -7.23 -14.13
N HIS A 65 -16.47 -7.40 -12.83
CA HIS A 65 -17.20 -6.75 -11.74
C HIS A 65 -16.27 -6.04 -10.76
N MET A 66 -14.95 -6.06 -10.97
CA MET A 66 -13.99 -5.42 -10.07
C MET A 66 -14.26 -3.94 -9.91
N ALA A 67 -14.58 -3.23 -11.00
CA ALA A 67 -14.92 -1.80 -10.94
C ALA A 67 -16.16 -1.58 -10.06
N ASP A 68 -17.25 -2.33 -10.29
CA ASP A 68 -18.48 -2.23 -9.50
C ASP A 68 -18.23 -2.50 -8.00
N LEU A 69 -17.40 -3.51 -7.68
CA LEU A 69 -17.12 -3.92 -6.31
C LEU A 69 -16.17 -2.96 -5.57
N THR A 70 -15.21 -2.36 -6.28
CA THR A 70 -14.14 -1.54 -5.65
C THR A 70 -14.44 -0.05 -5.65
N SER A 71 -15.16 0.47 -6.66
CA SER A 71 -15.37 1.91 -6.81
C SER A 71 -16.06 2.56 -5.60
N PRO A 72 -17.13 1.99 -5.00
CA PRO A 72 -17.76 2.60 -3.83
C PRO A 72 -16.83 2.65 -2.61
N LEU A 73 -16.02 1.60 -2.43
CA LEU A 73 -15.06 1.50 -1.32
C LEU A 73 -13.91 2.50 -1.51
N ILE A 74 -13.35 2.59 -2.72
CA ILE A 74 -12.28 3.54 -3.04
C ILE A 74 -12.80 4.98 -2.96
N ALA A 75 -14.00 5.27 -3.47
CA ALA A 75 -14.60 6.59 -3.37
C ALA A 75 -14.77 7.04 -1.91
N PHE A 76 -15.17 6.13 -1.03
CA PHE A 76 -15.22 6.42 0.40
C PHE A 76 -13.83 6.74 0.97
N ILE A 77 -12.81 5.93 0.67
CA ILE A 77 -11.43 6.17 1.12
C ILE A 77 -10.91 7.52 0.58
N VAL A 78 -11.16 7.84 -0.69
CA VAL A 78 -10.80 9.12 -1.32
C VAL A 78 -11.43 10.29 -0.58
N ASP A 79 -12.72 10.20 -0.26
CA ASP A 79 -13.41 11.22 0.52
C ASP A 79 -12.83 11.35 1.95
N GLN A 80 -12.33 10.27 2.56
CA GLN A 80 -11.67 10.38 3.87
C GLN A 80 -10.32 11.07 3.79
N VAL A 81 -9.43 10.62 2.90
CA VAL A 81 -8.08 11.19 2.81
C VAL A 81 -8.13 12.66 2.38
N SER A 82 -9.11 13.04 1.55
CA SER A 82 -9.25 14.42 1.07
C SER A 82 -9.80 15.39 2.12
N ARG A 83 -10.18 14.92 3.31
CA ARG A 83 -10.67 15.79 4.40
C ARG A 83 -9.50 16.46 5.10
N LYS A 84 -9.76 17.68 5.59
CA LYS A 84 -8.75 18.53 6.25
C LYS A 84 -8.24 18.01 7.60
N GLU A 85 -8.85 16.97 8.15
CA GLU A 85 -8.45 16.36 9.43
C GLU A 85 -7.81 15.00 9.20
N PRO A 86 -6.51 14.93 8.82
CA PRO A 86 -5.81 13.69 8.50
C PRO A 86 -5.62 12.75 9.71
N HIS A 87 -5.90 13.22 10.93
CA HIS A 87 -5.64 12.47 12.17
C HIS A 87 -6.82 11.65 12.67
N ALA A 88 -8.02 11.85 12.12
CA ALA A 88 -9.22 11.17 12.59
C ALA A 88 -9.61 10.02 11.64
N TRP A 89 -8.74 9.01 11.47
CA TRP A 89 -9.06 7.86 10.63
C TRP A 89 -10.25 7.08 11.23
N PRO A 90 -11.43 7.04 10.57
CA PRO A 90 -12.59 6.39 11.14
C PRO A 90 -12.40 4.89 11.30
N LYS A 91 -12.94 4.30 12.37
CA LYS A 91 -12.86 2.83 12.57
C LYS A 91 -13.44 2.05 11.38
N SER A 92 -14.52 2.53 10.78
CA SER A 92 -15.11 1.93 9.57
C SER A 92 -14.16 1.92 8.36
N CYS A 93 -13.19 2.82 8.29
CA CYS A 93 -12.19 2.83 7.21
C CYS A 93 -11.29 1.61 7.26
N HIS A 94 -10.92 1.14 8.46
CA HIS A 94 -10.17 -0.11 8.58
C HIS A 94 -10.96 -1.30 8.04
N LEU A 95 -12.27 -1.35 8.31
CA LEU A 95 -13.15 -2.38 7.76
C LEU A 95 -13.21 -2.30 6.24
N ILE A 96 -13.36 -1.09 5.68
CA ILE A 96 -13.38 -0.87 4.23
C ILE A 96 -12.05 -1.25 3.58
N CYS A 97 -10.92 -0.85 4.16
CA CYS A 97 -9.59 -1.25 3.68
C CYS A 97 -9.39 -2.77 3.76
N SER A 98 -9.90 -3.43 4.80
CA SER A 98 -9.85 -4.88 4.93
C SER A 98 -10.69 -5.59 3.86
N THR A 99 -11.91 -5.10 3.61
CA THR A 99 -12.78 -5.58 2.53
C THR A 99 -12.14 -5.37 1.16
N LEU A 100 -11.56 -4.19 0.92
CA LEU A 100 -10.89 -3.87 -0.34
C LEU A 100 -9.66 -4.75 -0.55
N TYR A 101 -8.86 -4.96 0.50
CA TYR A 101 -7.73 -5.90 0.47
C TYR A 101 -8.20 -7.31 0.12
N LEU A 102 -9.30 -7.79 0.68
CA LEU A 102 -9.84 -9.11 0.36
C LEU A 102 -10.25 -9.22 -1.11
N ILE A 103 -10.94 -8.22 -1.66
CA ILE A 103 -11.33 -8.20 -3.08
C ILE A 103 -10.09 -8.26 -3.96
N PHE A 104 -9.06 -7.45 -3.67
CA PHE A 104 -7.79 -7.51 -4.40
C PHE A 104 -7.05 -8.84 -4.19
N LYS A 105 -7.15 -9.47 -3.02
CA LYS A 105 -6.55 -10.78 -2.74
C LYS A 105 -7.19 -11.88 -3.58
N VAL A 106 -8.52 -11.89 -3.69
CA VAL A 106 -9.28 -12.86 -4.51
C VAL A 106 -8.88 -12.75 -5.98
N ARG A 107 -8.71 -11.53 -6.50
CA ARG A 107 -8.34 -11.29 -7.90
C ARG A 107 -6.84 -11.46 -8.19
N GLY A 108 -5.98 -11.10 -7.24
CA GLY A 108 -4.54 -11.01 -7.37
C GLY A 108 -4.00 -9.62 -7.06
N LEU A 109 -3.30 -9.51 -5.92
CA LEU A 109 -2.77 -8.26 -5.34
C LEU A 109 -1.80 -7.50 -6.25
N SER A 110 -1.13 -8.19 -7.18
CA SER A 110 -0.09 -7.61 -8.03
C SER A 110 -0.59 -6.88 -9.26
N LYS A 111 -1.89 -6.94 -9.58
CA LYS A 111 -2.45 -6.28 -10.78
C LYS A 111 -3.74 -5.54 -10.51
N ALA A 112 -4.59 -6.08 -9.64
CA ALA A 112 -5.92 -5.53 -9.38
C ALA A 112 -5.92 -4.06 -8.93
N PRO A 113 -5.02 -3.60 -8.02
CA PRO A 113 -5.10 -2.23 -7.52
C PRO A 113 -4.86 -1.15 -8.58
N PHE A 114 -4.02 -1.42 -9.59
CA PHE A 114 -3.51 -0.38 -10.50
C PHE A 114 -4.55 0.21 -11.46
N GLY A 115 -5.65 -0.50 -11.72
CA GLY A 115 -6.72 -0.01 -12.60
C GLY A 115 -7.88 0.68 -11.87
N HIS A 116 -7.87 0.71 -10.53
CA HIS A 116 -9.02 1.16 -9.73
C HIS A 116 -8.73 2.35 -8.83
N PHE A 117 -7.49 2.54 -8.40
CA PHE A 117 -7.12 3.74 -7.64
C PHE A 117 -7.02 4.96 -8.56
N PRO A 118 -7.49 6.14 -8.13
CA PRO A 118 -7.30 7.37 -8.89
C PRO A 118 -5.81 7.77 -8.91
N HIS A 119 -5.41 8.40 -10.00
CA HIS A 119 -4.01 8.78 -10.29
C HIS A 119 -3.75 10.30 -10.20
N GLU A 120 -4.65 11.05 -9.57
CA GLU A 120 -4.56 12.51 -9.50
C GLU A 120 -3.41 12.94 -8.58
N ILE A 121 -2.59 13.90 -9.04
CA ILE A 121 -1.43 14.41 -8.26
C ILE A 121 -1.90 15.08 -6.98
N SER A 122 -3.08 15.72 -6.98
CA SER A 122 -3.69 16.34 -5.80
C SER A 122 -3.88 15.36 -4.63
N LEU A 123 -3.90 14.04 -4.90
CA LEU A 123 -4.07 12.99 -3.91
C LEU A 123 -2.74 12.50 -3.31
N ILE A 124 -1.58 12.96 -3.79
CA ILE A 124 -0.28 12.51 -3.24
C ILE A 124 -0.09 12.92 -1.78
N GLU A 125 -0.32 14.19 -1.45
CA GLU A 125 -0.17 14.72 -0.08
C GLU A 125 -1.19 14.09 0.87
N PRO A 126 -2.51 14.11 0.58
CA PRO A 126 -3.49 13.58 1.53
C PRO A 126 -3.31 12.08 1.79
N VAL A 127 -2.95 11.30 0.77
CA VAL A 127 -2.66 9.86 0.94
C VAL A 127 -1.39 9.64 1.75
N LEU A 128 -0.35 10.47 1.53
CA LEU A 128 0.92 10.36 2.24
C LEU A 128 0.78 10.78 3.71
N ASP A 129 0.11 11.89 4.00
CA ASP A 129 -0.22 12.34 5.36
C ASP A 129 -0.92 11.23 6.14
N GLN A 130 -1.93 10.61 5.52
CA GLN A 130 -2.66 9.51 6.14
C GLN A 130 -1.79 8.26 6.34
N ALA A 131 -0.92 7.94 5.37
CA ALA A 131 0.01 6.83 5.47
C ALA A 131 1.02 7.01 6.59
N GLU A 132 1.56 8.22 6.76
CA GLU A 132 2.46 8.58 7.85
C GLU A 132 1.77 8.38 9.21
N VAL A 133 0.56 8.92 9.38
CA VAL A 133 -0.24 8.71 10.61
C VAL A 133 -0.43 7.22 10.89
N LEU A 134 -0.91 6.44 9.91
CA LEU A 134 -1.18 5.01 10.09
C LEU A 134 0.08 4.17 10.37
N LEU A 135 1.24 4.57 9.84
CA LEU A 135 2.51 3.86 10.03
C LEU A 135 3.19 4.24 11.35
N LEU A 136 3.01 5.48 11.82
CA LEU A 136 3.55 5.99 13.08
C LEU A 136 2.74 5.55 14.30
N THR A 137 1.44 5.25 14.13
CA THR A 137 0.66 4.58 15.18
C THR A 137 1.20 3.15 15.33
N GLU A 138 2.12 2.97 16.29
CA GLU A 138 2.58 1.64 16.71
C GLU A 138 1.35 0.83 17.15
N SER A 139 1.16 -0.32 16.51
CA SER A 139 0.19 -1.33 16.93
C SER A 139 0.70 -2.00 18.21
N GLY A 140 0.71 -1.24 19.31
CA GLY A 140 0.94 -1.70 20.67
C GLY A 140 -0.32 -2.35 21.21
N ASN A 141 -0.66 -3.54 20.69
CA ASN A 141 -1.39 -4.63 21.36
C ASN A 141 -2.01 -5.54 20.30
N GLU A 142 -1.28 -6.59 19.92
CA GLU A 142 -1.85 -7.76 19.23
C GLU A 142 -2.85 -8.55 20.11
N GLY A 143 -3.14 -8.08 21.32
CA GLY A 143 -3.98 -8.74 22.33
C GLY A 143 -5.28 -8.02 22.69
N SER A 144 -5.65 -6.92 22.05
CA SER A 144 -6.96 -6.28 22.24
C SER A 144 -7.61 -6.01 20.89
N GLU A 145 -8.93 -5.89 20.86
CA GLU A 145 -9.83 -5.72 19.72
C GLU A 145 -9.59 -4.40 18.93
N ALA A 146 -8.34 -4.09 18.61
CA ALA A 146 -7.97 -2.96 17.80
C ALA A 146 -8.32 -3.28 16.34
N LEU A 147 -9.42 -2.68 15.90
CA LEU A 147 -9.84 -2.63 14.50
C LEU A 147 -8.76 -2.01 13.57
N GLU A 148 -7.65 -1.49 14.13
CA GLU A 148 -6.47 -1.01 13.40
C GLU A 148 -5.73 -2.18 12.74
N GLY A 149 -6.11 -2.43 11.49
CA GLY A 149 -5.50 -3.47 10.67
C GLY A 149 -4.29 -2.99 9.88
N TRP A 150 -3.32 -3.89 9.71
CA TRP A 150 -2.24 -3.74 8.73
C TRP A 150 -2.80 -3.55 7.30
N GLU A 151 -4.04 -3.94 7.03
CA GLU A 151 -4.73 -3.74 5.73
C GLU A 151 -4.85 -2.26 5.35
N SER A 152 -5.07 -1.35 6.31
CA SER A 152 -5.13 0.09 5.99
C SER A 152 -3.77 0.62 5.57
N LYS A 153 -2.72 0.24 6.31
CA LYS A 153 -1.32 0.55 5.98
C LYS A 153 -0.95 -0.01 4.59
N PHE A 154 -1.40 -1.24 4.30
CA PHE A 154 -1.19 -1.88 3.00
C PHE A 154 -1.87 -1.11 1.87
N ILE A 155 -3.14 -0.75 2.02
CA ILE A 155 -3.90 -0.02 0.99
C ILE A 155 -3.26 1.33 0.70
N MET A 156 -2.82 2.07 1.71
CA MET A 156 -2.11 3.35 1.51
C MET A 156 -0.79 3.17 0.74
N LEU A 157 0.05 2.21 1.13
CA LEU A 157 1.32 1.95 0.43
C LEU A 157 1.09 1.54 -1.03
N VAL A 158 0.07 0.72 -1.29
CA VAL A 158 -0.31 0.34 -2.65
C VAL A 158 -0.78 1.56 -3.44
N TRP A 159 -1.59 2.44 -2.86
CA TRP A 159 -2.07 3.64 -3.53
C TRP A 159 -0.92 4.62 -3.83
N ILE A 160 0.00 4.85 -2.90
CA ILE A 160 1.22 5.62 -3.17
C ILE A 160 2.00 4.99 -4.34
N SER A 161 2.15 3.65 -4.35
CA SER A 161 2.80 2.96 -5.46
C SER A 161 2.09 3.15 -6.81
N VAL A 162 0.78 3.39 -6.81
CA VAL A 162 -0.04 3.69 -7.99
C VAL A 162 0.19 5.13 -8.44
N LEU A 163 0.22 6.08 -7.50
CA LEU A 163 0.48 7.50 -7.78
C LEU A 163 1.89 7.71 -8.35
N LEU A 164 2.87 6.92 -7.94
CA LEU A 164 4.22 6.93 -8.50
C LEU A 164 4.30 6.50 -9.98
N LEU A 165 3.28 5.82 -10.51
CA LEU A 165 3.21 5.47 -11.94
C LEU A 165 2.66 6.63 -12.80
N ALA A 166 2.09 7.66 -12.19
CA ALA A 166 1.57 8.79 -12.94
C ALA A 166 2.71 9.54 -13.65
N PRO A 167 2.54 9.95 -14.92
CA PRO A 167 3.61 10.51 -15.75
C PRO A 167 3.85 11.99 -15.44
N PHE A 168 4.02 12.34 -14.16
CA PHE A 168 4.20 13.71 -13.71
C PHE A 168 5.48 13.87 -12.90
N PRO A 169 6.31 14.88 -13.18
CA PRO A 169 7.56 15.10 -12.47
C PRO A 169 7.31 15.53 -11.02
N PHE A 170 8.27 15.31 -10.12
CA PHE A 170 8.14 15.70 -8.71
C PHE A 170 8.10 17.22 -8.53
N SER A 171 8.62 17.97 -9.50
CA SER A 171 8.49 19.43 -9.52
C SER A 171 7.03 19.90 -9.60
N SER A 172 6.12 19.06 -10.09
CA SER A 172 4.68 19.33 -10.11
C SER A 172 4.00 19.00 -8.78
N TRP A 173 4.73 18.42 -7.82
CA TRP A 173 4.19 18.07 -6.52
C TRP A 173 4.25 19.28 -5.58
N PRO A 174 3.28 19.42 -4.68
CA PRO A 174 3.14 20.60 -3.83
C PRO A 174 4.33 20.80 -2.89
N THR A 175 4.95 19.72 -2.41
CA THR A 175 6.12 19.78 -1.51
C THR A 175 7.32 19.06 -2.11
N ALA A 176 8.51 19.61 -1.91
CA ALA A 176 9.76 19.06 -2.45
C ALA A 176 10.25 17.81 -1.71
N ASP A 177 9.79 17.56 -0.48
CA ASP A 177 10.25 16.47 0.39
C ASP A 177 9.48 15.15 0.21
N VAL A 178 8.42 15.15 -0.60
CA VAL A 178 7.52 14.01 -0.78
C VAL A 178 8.26 12.72 -1.17
N PRO A 179 9.29 12.70 -2.05
CA PRO A 179 10.05 11.48 -2.31
C PRO A 179 10.68 10.88 -1.04
N MET A 180 11.23 11.74 -0.17
CA MET A 180 11.86 11.30 1.08
C MET A 180 10.83 10.84 2.10
N ARG A 181 9.68 11.51 2.18
CA ARG A 181 8.55 11.09 3.02
C ARG A 181 8.02 9.72 2.61
N ILE A 182 7.83 9.48 1.31
CA ILE A 182 7.48 8.14 0.78
C ILE A 182 8.54 7.10 1.18
N ALA A 183 9.84 7.43 1.04
CA ALA A 183 10.92 6.53 1.42
C ALA A 183 10.92 6.20 2.92
N ARG A 184 10.60 7.17 3.79
CA ARG A 184 10.43 6.97 5.22
C ARG A 184 9.27 6.02 5.51
N CYS A 185 8.08 6.27 4.95
CA CYS A 185 6.94 5.37 5.09
C CYS A 185 7.27 3.92 4.69
N CYS A 186 7.94 3.75 3.54
CA CYS A 186 8.34 2.43 3.08
C CYS A 186 9.34 1.77 4.03
N THR A 187 10.33 2.53 4.53
CA THR A 187 11.33 2.02 5.49
C THR A 187 10.67 1.61 6.80
N THR A 188 9.78 2.44 7.37
CA THR A 188 9.01 2.11 8.58
C THR A 188 8.18 0.83 8.38
N ALA A 189 7.51 0.70 7.23
CA ALA A 189 6.75 -0.49 6.91
C ALA A 189 7.63 -1.75 6.76
N LEU A 190 8.85 -1.62 6.22
CA LEU A 190 9.82 -2.72 6.07
C LEU A 190 10.45 -3.13 7.41
N GLN A 191 10.55 -2.21 8.38
CA GLN A 191 11.05 -2.50 9.73
C GLN A 191 10.00 -3.15 10.63
N GLY A 192 8.71 -2.95 10.34
CA GLY A 192 7.62 -3.56 11.09
C GLY A 192 7.59 -5.09 10.95
N HIS A 193 6.85 -5.76 11.84
CA HIS A 193 6.73 -7.22 11.89
C HIS A 193 5.77 -7.82 10.83
N CYS A 194 5.08 -6.99 10.04
CA CYS A 194 4.06 -7.47 9.09
C CYS A 194 4.65 -7.72 7.69
N GLU A 195 4.91 -8.99 7.37
CA GLU A 195 5.44 -9.40 6.05
C GLU A 195 4.57 -8.95 4.86
N ARG A 196 3.26 -8.83 5.06
CA ARG A 196 2.33 -8.38 4.00
C ARG A 196 2.58 -6.94 3.61
N LEU A 197 3.01 -6.10 4.56
CA LEU A 197 3.42 -4.72 4.31
C LEU A 197 4.76 -4.65 3.60
N HIS A 198 5.69 -5.55 3.91
CA HIS A 198 7.01 -5.56 3.27
C HIS A 198 6.92 -5.63 1.75
N ARG A 199 6.00 -6.45 1.21
CA ARG A 199 5.81 -6.56 -0.24
C ARG A 199 5.29 -5.28 -0.87
N ALA A 200 4.32 -4.61 -0.23
CA ALA A 200 3.78 -3.35 -0.72
C ALA A 200 4.82 -2.22 -0.64
N ALA A 201 5.51 -2.12 0.50
CA ALA A 201 6.58 -1.16 0.73
C ALA A 201 7.74 -1.36 -0.25
N ALA A 202 8.18 -2.61 -0.47
CA ALA A 202 9.23 -2.92 -1.42
C ALA A 202 8.87 -2.53 -2.86
N LEU A 203 7.63 -2.78 -3.28
CA LEU A 203 7.15 -2.36 -4.60
C LEU A 203 7.09 -0.84 -4.73
N CYS A 204 6.55 -0.16 -3.73
CA CYS A 204 6.47 1.30 -3.68
C CYS A 204 7.86 1.93 -3.78
N LEU A 205 8.78 1.45 -2.96
CA LEU A 205 10.17 1.90 -2.90
C LEU A 205 10.92 1.63 -4.21
N ALA A 206 10.74 0.44 -4.81
CA ALA A 206 11.35 0.13 -6.11
C ALA A 206 10.87 1.08 -7.21
N ARG A 207 9.57 1.40 -7.24
CA ARG A 207 9.01 2.37 -8.20
C ARG A 207 9.51 3.79 -7.98
N LEU A 208 9.66 4.18 -6.72
CA LEU A 208 10.22 5.48 -6.36
C LEU A 208 11.65 5.62 -6.92
N ILE A 209 12.52 4.64 -6.62
CA ILE A 209 13.92 4.62 -7.07
C ILE A 209 14.05 4.59 -8.59
N ALA A 210 13.20 3.82 -9.26
CA ALA A 210 13.23 3.66 -10.72
C ALA A 210 12.59 4.84 -11.47
N ARG A 211 12.08 5.85 -10.77
CA ARG A 211 11.43 6.99 -11.39
C ARG A 211 12.47 7.93 -12.00
N GLU A 212 12.20 8.39 -13.22
CA GLU A 212 13.16 9.18 -14.00
C GLU A 212 13.65 10.43 -13.25
N ASP A 213 12.77 11.10 -12.51
CA ASP A 213 13.13 12.31 -11.75
C ASP A 213 14.15 12.06 -10.62
N ILE A 214 14.15 10.88 -9.98
CA ILE A 214 15.19 10.53 -8.99
C ILE A 214 16.50 10.23 -9.69
N LEU A 215 16.43 9.62 -10.87
CA LEU A 215 17.60 9.19 -11.62
C LEU A 215 18.34 10.36 -12.28
N GLN A 216 17.73 11.56 -12.32
CA GLN A 216 18.41 12.78 -12.74
C GLN A 216 19.57 13.12 -11.78
N ASN A 217 20.78 13.32 -12.33
CA ASN A 217 22.02 13.48 -11.57
C ASN A 217 21.99 14.58 -10.49
N SER A 218 21.21 15.64 -10.67
CA SER A 218 21.07 16.74 -9.70
C SER A 218 20.35 16.32 -8.42
N VAL A 219 19.35 15.44 -8.50
CA VAL A 219 18.53 14.98 -7.36
C VAL A 219 19.03 13.64 -6.82
N LYS A 220 19.58 12.81 -7.70
CA LYS A 220 20.06 11.45 -7.43
C LYS A 220 20.95 11.38 -6.19
N ASN A 221 22.03 12.15 -6.16
CA ASN A 221 23.04 12.05 -5.09
C ASN A 221 22.47 12.47 -3.73
N ASP A 222 21.72 13.57 -3.69
CA ASP A 222 21.12 14.09 -2.47
C ASP A 222 20.05 13.14 -1.92
N PHE A 223 19.19 12.60 -2.81
CA PHE A 223 18.18 11.62 -2.44
C PHE A 223 18.82 10.36 -1.87
N PHE A 224 19.81 9.78 -2.54
CA PHE A 224 20.48 8.56 -2.08
C PHE A 224 21.32 8.77 -0.81
N ALA A 225 21.90 9.96 -0.62
CA ALA A 225 22.57 10.31 0.63
C ALA A 225 21.59 10.36 1.80
N GLN A 226 20.45 11.04 1.64
CA GLN A 226 19.40 11.08 2.64
C GLN A 226 18.78 9.70 2.89
N LEU A 227 18.59 8.90 1.83
CA LEU A 227 18.10 7.53 1.92
C LEU A 227 19.05 6.66 2.75
N SER A 228 20.36 6.84 2.56
CA SER A 228 21.39 6.13 3.32
C SER A 228 21.47 6.51 4.80
N ALA A 229 20.89 7.64 5.18
CA ALA A 229 20.79 8.09 6.56
C ALA A 229 19.54 7.54 7.28
N LEU A 230 18.63 6.86 6.57
CA LEU A 230 17.50 6.17 7.20
C LEU A 230 17.99 4.96 8.01
N PRO A 231 17.26 4.56 9.07
CA PRO A 231 17.65 3.43 9.90
C PRO A 231 17.75 2.14 9.08
N GLU A 232 18.84 1.38 9.27
CA GLU A 232 19.06 0.11 8.58
C GLU A 232 17.88 -0.85 8.82
N ILE A 233 17.52 -1.64 7.79
CA ILE A 233 16.46 -2.65 7.91
C ILE A 233 17.09 -3.88 8.57
N THR A 234 17.04 -3.92 9.90
CA THR A 234 17.72 -4.94 10.72
C THR A 234 16.98 -6.27 10.80
N SER A 235 15.89 -6.49 10.05
CA SER A 235 15.17 -7.76 10.04
C SER A 235 15.95 -8.83 9.26
N VAL A 236 17.08 -9.25 9.84
CA VAL A 236 17.74 -10.51 9.56
C VAL A 236 16.89 -11.57 10.23
N SER A 237 15.99 -12.18 9.47
CA SER A 237 15.60 -13.54 9.76
C SER A 237 16.22 -14.39 8.66
N GLU A 238 17.40 -14.95 8.96
CA GLU A 238 17.78 -16.23 8.39
C GLU A 238 16.79 -17.27 8.90
N ASP A 239 15.60 -17.30 8.30
CA ASP A 239 14.61 -18.31 8.62
C ASP A 239 14.94 -19.57 7.81
N PRO A 240 15.13 -20.74 8.45
CA PRO A 240 15.32 -22.01 7.77
C PRO A 240 14.16 -22.38 6.81
N ASN A 241 13.04 -21.65 6.86
CA ASN A 241 11.89 -21.80 5.98
C ASN A 241 11.95 -21.03 4.64
N GLY A 242 13.05 -20.36 4.31
CA GLY A 242 13.21 -19.66 3.03
C GLY A 242 12.45 -18.33 2.94
N ARG A 243 12.24 -17.65 4.08
CA ARG A 243 11.65 -16.30 4.11
C ARG A 243 12.61 -15.30 3.45
N GLN A 244 12.09 -14.48 2.54
CA GLN A 244 12.87 -13.44 1.87
C GLN A 244 13.01 -12.24 2.79
N SER A 245 14.25 -11.92 3.19
CA SER A 245 14.56 -10.66 3.87
C SER A 245 13.95 -9.47 3.11
N PRO A 246 13.43 -8.42 3.78
CA PRO A 246 12.77 -7.29 3.09
C PRO A 246 13.66 -6.61 2.05
N CYS A 247 14.94 -6.60 2.35
CA CYS A 247 16.08 -6.32 1.48
C CYS A 247 16.06 -7.08 0.14
N ILE A 248 15.85 -8.39 0.17
CA ILE A 248 15.72 -9.26 -1.01
C ILE A 248 14.43 -8.93 -1.77
N LEU A 249 13.35 -8.60 -1.06
CA LEU A 249 12.08 -8.19 -1.70
C LEU A 249 12.27 -6.92 -2.52
N VAL A 250 12.93 -5.89 -1.98
CA VAL A 250 13.23 -4.64 -2.70
C VAL A 250 14.05 -4.94 -3.96
N ALA A 251 15.14 -5.70 -3.81
CA ALA A 251 15.99 -6.07 -4.94
C ALA A 251 15.24 -6.87 -6.02
N HIS A 252 14.35 -7.78 -5.62
CA HIS A 252 13.50 -8.55 -6.53
C HIS A 252 12.45 -7.70 -7.24
N GLN A 253 11.94 -6.62 -6.62
CA GLN A 253 11.04 -5.71 -7.31
C GLN A 253 11.81 -4.82 -8.30
N LEU A 254 12.99 -4.33 -7.91
CA LEU A 254 13.85 -3.53 -8.79
C LEU A 254 14.22 -4.30 -10.07
N SER A 255 14.58 -5.59 -9.97
CA SER A 255 14.98 -6.40 -11.14
C SER A 255 13.85 -6.67 -12.14
N LYS A 256 12.59 -6.43 -11.74
CA LYS A 256 11.42 -6.57 -12.61
C LYS A 256 11.06 -5.29 -13.35
N LEU A 257 11.64 -4.15 -12.99
CA LEU A 257 11.28 -2.86 -13.58
C LEU A 257 12.00 -2.67 -14.92
N PRO A 258 11.27 -2.37 -16.01
CA PRO A 258 11.84 -2.24 -17.35
C PRO A 258 12.82 -1.06 -17.45
N THR A 259 12.57 0.02 -16.69
CA THR A 259 13.43 1.22 -16.65
C THR A 259 14.86 0.90 -16.22
N LEU A 260 15.00 0.00 -15.23
CA LEU A 260 16.32 -0.40 -14.72
C LEU A 260 17.00 -1.42 -15.64
N ARG A 261 16.24 -2.29 -16.31
CA ARG A 261 16.81 -3.27 -17.25
C ARG A 261 17.59 -2.63 -18.40
N ASN A 262 17.25 -1.41 -18.79
CA ASN A 262 17.86 -0.70 -19.91
C ASN A 262 18.96 0.29 -19.48
N MET A 263 19.27 0.36 -18.18
CA MET A 263 20.25 1.29 -17.62
C MET A 263 21.69 0.72 -17.75
N PRO A 264 22.74 1.55 -17.89
CA PRO A 264 24.11 1.06 -17.85
C PRO A 264 24.45 0.40 -16.50
N ASN A 265 25.21 -0.71 -16.55
CA ASN A 265 25.60 -1.49 -15.37
C ASN A 265 26.28 -0.65 -14.28
N SER A 266 27.04 0.40 -14.64
CA SER A 266 27.69 1.29 -13.66
C SER A 266 26.69 2.05 -12.79
N GLU A 267 25.58 2.49 -13.35
CA GLU A 267 24.53 3.20 -12.62
C GLU A 267 23.67 2.25 -11.79
N LEU A 268 23.39 1.06 -12.30
CA LEU A 268 22.70 -0.01 -11.57
C LEU A 268 23.48 -0.42 -10.33
N ILE A 269 24.80 -0.58 -10.45
CA ILE A 269 25.70 -0.85 -9.33
C ILE A 269 25.67 0.31 -8.32
N ALA A 270 25.68 1.57 -8.77
CA ALA A 270 25.64 2.72 -7.86
C ALA A 270 24.31 2.80 -7.08
N ILE A 271 23.18 2.57 -7.76
CA ILE A 271 21.85 2.51 -7.12
C ILE A 271 21.79 1.34 -6.14
N ALA A 272 22.26 0.15 -6.55
CA ALA A 272 22.31 -1.03 -5.69
C ALA A 272 23.23 -0.82 -4.48
N GLN A 273 24.34 -0.11 -4.61
CA GLN A 273 25.23 0.23 -3.51
C GLN A 273 24.63 1.26 -2.55
N ALA A 274 23.96 2.30 -3.08
CA ALA A 274 23.26 3.29 -2.25
C ALA A 274 22.10 2.66 -1.48
N ALA A 275 21.27 1.87 -2.19
CA ALA A 275 20.26 0.98 -1.61
C ALA A 275 20.86 0.05 -0.54
N SER A 276 22.01 -0.55 -0.83
CA SER A 276 22.70 -1.46 0.07
C SER A 276 23.18 -0.80 1.35
N ARG A 277 23.63 0.44 1.28
CA ARG A 277 24.06 1.23 2.45
C ARG A 277 22.86 1.69 3.27
N ALA A 278 21.79 2.13 2.61
CA ALA A 278 20.54 2.55 3.26
C ALA A 278 19.83 1.41 4.00
N TRP A 279 19.87 0.20 3.47
CA TRP A 279 19.04 -0.91 3.97
C TRP A 279 19.82 -2.05 4.58
N GLY A 280 21.13 -1.89 4.83
CA GLY A 280 21.94 -2.92 5.46
C GLY A 280 22.01 -4.21 4.64
N LEU A 281 22.08 -4.12 3.30
CA LEU A 281 22.19 -5.29 2.39
C LEU A 281 23.57 -5.98 2.46
N ARG A 282 24.20 -6.09 3.64
CA ARG A 282 25.42 -6.88 3.84
C ARG A 282 25.06 -8.36 3.66
N GLY A 283 25.21 -8.87 2.45
CA GLY A 283 25.01 -10.30 2.15
C GLY A 283 24.06 -10.61 1.00
N VAL A 284 23.51 -9.62 0.28
CA VAL A 284 22.76 -9.91 -0.96
C VAL A 284 23.71 -10.62 -1.94
N PRO A 285 23.37 -11.83 -2.42
CA PRO A 285 24.28 -12.60 -3.26
C PRO A 285 24.67 -11.78 -4.48
N LYS A 286 25.97 -11.79 -4.83
CA LYS A 286 26.52 -11.08 -6.01
C LYS A 286 25.69 -11.30 -7.28
N LYS A 287 24.97 -12.41 -7.40
CA LYS A 287 24.04 -12.70 -8.50
C LYS A 287 22.84 -11.74 -8.60
N ILE A 288 22.35 -11.17 -7.50
CA ILE A 288 21.26 -10.16 -7.50
C ILE A 288 21.80 -8.78 -7.85
N VAL A 289 23.04 -8.47 -7.43
CA VAL A 289 23.80 -7.28 -7.86
C VAL A 289 24.23 -7.37 -9.34
N VAL A 290 24.27 -8.57 -9.91
CA VAL A 290 24.59 -8.86 -11.32
C VAL A 290 23.32 -9.08 -12.17
N ALA A 291 22.15 -9.28 -11.55
CA ALA A 291 20.85 -9.44 -12.22
C ALA A 291 19.99 -8.16 -12.18
N LEU A 292 20.33 -7.22 -11.30
CA LEU A 292 20.14 -5.78 -11.53
C LEU A 292 21.19 -5.33 -12.53
#